data_AF-A0A1B6MVE5-F1
#
_entry.id   AF-A0A1B6MVE5-F1
#
_cell.length_a   1.000
_cell.length_b   1.000
_cell.length_c   1.000
_cell.angle_alpha   90.00
_cell.angle_beta   90.00
_cell.angle_gamma   90.00
#
_symmetry.space_group_name_H-M   'P 1'
#
loop_
_entity.id
_entity.type
_entity.pdbx_description
1 polymer ?
#
loop_
_entity_poly.entity_id
_entity_poly.type
_entity_poly.pdbx_seq_one_letter_code
_entity_poly.pdbx_strand_id
1 'polypeptide(L)'
;MAALQMTEGHELTMTVRALPLTDPSECRLVVRLSPSMALNNVQVTVTAAPPLAAVPASHHLPSLCEAVEVSSLVMFLSTHAVPVLSLDVSVVAVYVSHNSARVLQATAVLPTALVLQNVAPSKQAEYRITLSVTQPVVPLGQLFPELTGEQWEQVGCSETVVGLAHRSVPTLSTTVVTGKGEPRYRVQGDSTAAMCLVVSQLIARLEARHTSVTFLGATPPTTPLLAAVDRHVELRNQINQLQEKLGQQTTQYRAIQRRLLSKLREKTVLPLVGLDRILADTHRQIVETSYTIEDTSLGWEEVCEPGVNYLLSTSLAKSVRDHQRTAVDALCDPARFKKHITVALDRVMAGTGVRPREEPRGVSPIMEGEEDRASASQTLRRGSGDKQAYLKLLPTRETLQANEESRNLGSQKEDDDEFNEAVW
;
A
#
# COMPACT_ATOMS: atom_id res chain seq x y z
N MET A 1 2.87 -19.32 18.56
CA MET A 1 1.88 -19.85 17.61
C MET A 1 0.50 -19.40 18.06
N ALA A 2 -0.03 -18.32 17.48
CA ALA A 2 -1.40 -17.89 17.71
C ALA A 2 -2.24 -18.33 16.50
N ALA A 3 -3.13 -19.28 16.69
CA ALA A 3 -4.16 -19.60 15.70
C ALA A 3 -5.32 -18.64 15.94
N LEU A 4 -5.46 -17.62 15.10
CA LEU A 4 -6.65 -16.78 15.06
C LEU A 4 -7.78 -17.62 14.46
N GLN A 5 -8.67 -18.13 15.31
CA GLN A 5 -9.84 -18.88 14.91
C GLN A 5 -11.07 -17.97 15.07
N MET A 6 -11.53 -17.39 13.97
CA MET A 6 -12.78 -16.62 13.95
C MET A 6 -13.95 -17.61 13.85
N THR A 7 -14.78 -17.67 14.88
CA THR A 7 -15.91 -18.61 14.98
C THR A 7 -17.19 -17.88 15.35
N GLU A 8 -17.81 -17.18 14.40
CA GLU A 8 -19.26 -16.93 14.42
C GLU A 8 -19.81 -16.92 12.99
N GLY A 9 -20.80 -17.78 12.71
CA GLY A 9 -21.72 -17.70 11.56
C GLY A 9 -21.19 -17.91 10.14
N HIS A 10 -19.89 -18.09 9.91
CA HIS A 10 -19.35 -18.17 8.55
C HIS A 10 -19.42 -19.58 7.94
N GLU A 11 -19.90 -19.64 6.70
CA GLU A 11 -20.01 -20.89 5.92
C GLU A 11 -18.65 -21.52 5.59
N LEU A 12 -17.58 -20.73 5.71
CA LEU A 12 -16.20 -21.08 5.50
C LEU A 12 -15.40 -20.63 6.71
N THR A 13 -14.61 -21.53 7.28
CA THR A 13 -13.61 -21.19 8.30
C THR A 13 -12.22 -21.23 7.70
N MET A 14 -11.38 -20.27 8.08
CA MET A 14 -10.00 -20.17 7.59
C MET A 14 -9.05 -20.06 8.78
N THR A 15 -7.99 -20.88 8.76
CA THR A 15 -6.89 -20.77 9.71
C THR A 15 -5.58 -20.63 8.94
N VAL A 16 -4.72 -19.72 9.39
CA VAL A 16 -3.46 -19.41 8.73
C VAL A 16 -2.30 -19.70 9.69
N ARG A 17 -1.26 -20.38 9.20
CA ARG A 17 -0.07 -20.74 9.98
C ARG A 17 1.18 -20.42 9.19
N ALA A 18 2.10 -19.67 9.79
CA ALA A 18 3.45 -19.47 9.26
C ALA A 18 4.39 -20.51 9.86
N LEU A 19 5.01 -21.32 9.00
CA LEU A 19 5.94 -22.38 9.37
C LEU A 19 7.35 -21.99 8.90
N PRO A 20 8.33 -21.86 9.82
CA PRO A 20 9.72 -21.63 9.42
C PRO A 20 10.26 -22.86 8.70
N LEU A 21 11.08 -22.64 7.66
CA LEU A 21 11.78 -23.70 6.94
C LEU A 21 13.21 -23.85 7.47
N THR A 22 13.92 -24.88 6.98
CA THR A 22 15.36 -25.07 7.27
C THR A 22 16.21 -23.90 6.76
N ASP A 23 15.81 -23.32 5.63
CA ASP A 23 16.40 -22.07 5.15
C ASP A 23 15.74 -20.89 5.89
N PRO A 24 16.52 -20.07 6.62
CA PRO A 24 15.97 -18.92 7.33
C PRO A 24 15.58 -17.75 6.42
N SER A 25 15.80 -17.83 5.11
CA SER A 25 15.36 -16.83 4.12
C SER A 25 13.96 -17.10 3.54
N GLU A 26 13.35 -18.24 3.91
CA GLU A 26 12.04 -18.65 3.41
C GLU A 26 11.09 -19.07 4.54
N CYS A 27 9.81 -18.77 4.38
CA CYS A 27 8.77 -19.22 5.30
C CYS A 27 7.59 -19.82 4.54
N ARG A 28 7.09 -20.98 4.97
CA ARG A 28 5.90 -21.59 4.38
C ARG A 28 4.66 -21.10 5.10
N LEU A 29 3.79 -20.38 4.41
CA LEU A 29 2.46 -20.02 4.89
C LEU A 29 1.47 -21.11 4.48
N VAL A 30 0.82 -21.75 5.44
CA VAL A 30 -0.24 -22.75 5.22
C VAL A 30 -1.58 -22.14 5.59
N VAL A 31 -2.51 -22.16 4.65
CA VAL A 31 -3.89 -21.72 4.81
C VAL A 31 -4.78 -22.94 4.75
N ARG A 32 -5.44 -23.25 5.87
CA ARG A 32 -6.41 -24.33 5.97
C ARG A 32 -7.81 -23.74 5.91
N LEU A 33 -8.56 -24.16 4.91
CA LEU A 33 -9.96 -23.83 4.70
C LEU A 33 -10.82 -25.01 5.12
N SER A 34 -11.84 -24.78 5.95
CA SER A 34 -12.81 -25.82 6.31
C SER A 34 -14.23 -25.31 6.03
N PRO A 35 -14.91 -25.83 4.99
CA PRO A 35 -16.27 -25.45 4.65
C PRO A 35 -17.28 -26.10 5.60
N SER A 36 -18.39 -25.43 5.86
CA SER A 36 -19.58 -25.99 6.53
C SER A 36 -20.60 -26.58 5.53
N MET A 37 -20.52 -26.15 4.26
CA MET A 37 -21.30 -26.63 3.13
C MET A 37 -20.44 -26.59 1.87
N ALA A 38 -20.80 -27.34 0.83
CA ALA A 38 -20.04 -27.34 -0.42
C ALA A 38 -20.02 -25.93 -1.05
N LEU A 39 -18.82 -25.39 -1.28
CA LEU A 39 -18.60 -24.10 -1.92
C LEU A 39 -17.94 -24.28 -3.28
N ASN A 40 -18.23 -23.38 -4.21
CA ASN A 40 -17.63 -23.37 -5.54
C ASN A 40 -16.86 -22.09 -5.78
N ASN A 41 -15.82 -22.18 -6.62
CA ASN A 41 -14.97 -21.06 -7.04
C ASN A 41 -14.42 -20.25 -5.86
N VAL A 42 -13.76 -20.94 -4.92
CA VAL A 42 -13.09 -20.28 -3.80
C VAL A 42 -11.72 -19.82 -4.27
N GLN A 43 -11.47 -18.52 -4.20
CA GLN A 43 -10.17 -17.92 -4.49
C GLN A 43 -9.50 -17.45 -3.21
N VAL A 44 -8.30 -17.93 -2.92
CA VAL A 44 -7.48 -17.48 -1.80
C VAL A 44 -6.33 -16.64 -2.33
N THR A 45 -6.21 -15.41 -1.84
CA THR A 45 -5.10 -14.52 -2.18
C THR A 45 -4.29 -14.24 -0.91
N VAL A 46 -2.98 -14.42 -1.01
CA VAL A 46 -1.99 -14.17 0.05
C VAL A 46 -1.18 -12.93 -0.35
N THR A 47 -1.15 -11.94 0.52
CA THR A 47 -0.44 -10.68 0.27
C THR A 47 0.53 -10.38 1.41
N ALA A 48 1.80 -10.26 1.06
CA ALA A 48 2.88 -9.80 1.94
C ALA A 48 3.34 -8.42 1.48
N ALA A 49 3.78 -7.58 2.42
CA ALA A 49 4.30 -6.25 2.10
C ALA A 49 5.71 -6.36 1.47
N PRO A 50 6.01 -5.60 0.40
CA PRO A 50 7.36 -5.49 -0.13
C PRO A 50 8.37 -5.13 0.98
N PRO A 51 9.59 -5.69 0.96
CA PRO A 51 10.21 -6.51 -0.10
C PRO A 51 9.83 -8.00 -0.06
N LEU A 52 8.91 -8.43 0.81
CA LEU A 52 8.48 -9.83 0.86
C LEU A 52 7.38 -10.10 -0.17
N ALA A 53 7.39 -11.30 -0.75
CA ALA A 53 6.33 -11.78 -1.65
C ALA A 53 5.95 -13.22 -1.35
N ALA A 54 4.68 -13.53 -1.57
CA ALA A 54 4.13 -14.88 -1.47
C ALA A 54 4.07 -15.53 -2.85
N VAL A 55 4.57 -16.76 -2.96
CA VAL A 55 4.60 -17.53 -4.22
C VAL A 55 4.05 -18.94 -3.97
N PRO A 56 2.96 -19.35 -4.66
CA PRO A 56 2.08 -18.49 -5.45
C PRO A 56 1.28 -17.52 -4.55
N ALA A 57 0.97 -16.33 -5.07
CA ALA A 57 0.17 -15.32 -4.36
C ALA A 57 -1.34 -15.60 -4.39
N SER A 58 -1.81 -16.44 -5.31
CA SER A 58 -3.22 -16.80 -5.42
C SER A 58 -3.42 -18.30 -5.66
N HIS A 59 -4.46 -18.85 -5.05
CA HIS A 59 -4.89 -20.23 -5.16
C HIS A 59 -6.35 -20.25 -5.57
N HIS A 60 -6.69 -21.01 -6.61
CA HIS A 60 -8.06 -21.18 -7.07
C HIS A 60 -8.53 -22.61 -6.80
N LEU A 61 -9.61 -22.73 -6.03
CA LEU A 61 -10.23 -23.99 -5.65
C LEU A 61 -11.62 -24.04 -6.30
N PRO A 62 -11.80 -24.83 -7.38
CA PRO A 62 -13.06 -24.85 -8.13
C PRO A 62 -14.23 -25.40 -7.32
N SER A 63 -13.98 -26.37 -6.45
CA SER A 63 -14.97 -26.92 -5.53
C SER A 63 -14.30 -27.28 -4.20
N LEU A 64 -14.96 -26.92 -3.10
CA LEU A 64 -14.50 -27.12 -1.73
C LEU A 64 -15.61 -27.82 -0.93
N CYS A 65 -15.54 -29.14 -0.86
CA CYS A 65 -16.47 -29.98 -0.11
C CYS A 65 -15.92 -30.40 1.27
N GLU A 66 -14.59 -30.55 1.36
CA GLU A 66 -13.89 -30.96 2.57
C GLU A 66 -12.83 -29.91 2.93
N ALA A 67 -12.21 -30.08 4.11
CA ALA A 67 -11.14 -29.20 4.52
C ALA A 67 -9.90 -29.37 3.63
N VAL A 68 -9.39 -28.27 3.08
CA VAL A 68 -8.23 -28.26 2.18
C VAL A 68 -7.16 -27.32 2.73
N GLU A 69 -5.90 -27.73 2.59
CA GLU A 69 -4.74 -26.91 2.89
C GLU A 69 -4.09 -26.45 1.59
N VAL A 70 -3.91 -25.13 1.46
CA VAL A 70 -3.10 -24.52 0.41
C VAL A 70 -1.89 -23.85 1.04
N SER A 71 -0.77 -23.83 0.32
CA SER A 71 0.48 -23.27 0.87
C SER A 71 1.16 -22.32 -0.10
N SER A 72 1.64 -21.19 0.43
CA SER A 72 2.50 -20.24 -0.28
C SER A 72 3.85 -20.14 0.40
N LEU A 73 4.91 -20.02 -0.39
CA LEU A 73 6.25 -19.69 0.09
C LEU A 73 6.39 -18.18 0.18
N VAL A 74 6.79 -17.65 1.35
CA VAL A 74 7.08 -16.23 1.55
C VAL A 74 8.59 -16.04 1.60
N MET A 75 9.09 -15.21 0.69
CA MET A 75 10.52 -14.95 0.50
C MET A 75 10.77 -13.51 0.06
N PHE A 76 12.03 -13.09 0.08
CA PHE A 76 12.43 -11.77 -0.42
C PHE A 76 12.37 -11.70 -1.95
N LEU A 77 11.81 -10.60 -2.46
CA LEU A 77 12.00 -10.19 -3.84
C LEU A 77 13.43 -9.67 -4.00
N SER A 78 14.19 -10.28 -4.91
CA SER A 78 15.60 -9.94 -5.20
C SER A 78 15.80 -8.50 -5.70
N THR A 79 14.72 -7.82 -6.08
CA THR A 79 14.73 -6.48 -6.68
C THR A 79 14.77 -5.34 -5.67
N HIS A 80 14.53 -5.59 -4.37
CA HIS A 80 14.32 -4.52 -3.40
C HIS A 80 15.31 -4.57 -2.22
N ALA A 81 16.27 -3.64 -2.22
CA ALA A 81 17.19 -3.41 -1.10
C ALA A 81 16.62 -2.38 -0.11
N VAL A 82 15.46 -2.66 0.48
CA VAL A 82 14.81 -1.81 1.49
C VAL A 82 14.54 -2.59 2.79
N PRO A 83 14.57 -1.92 3.96
CA PRO A 83 14.16 -2.55 5.21
C PRO A 83 12.70 -3.00 5.17
N VAL A 84 12.39 -4.12 5.79
CA VAL A 84 11.01 -4.60 5.94
C VAL A 84 10.34 -3.81 7.07
N LEU A 85 9.14 -3.27 6.83
CA LEU A 85 8.43 -2.46 7.83
C LEU A 85 7.42 -3.26 8.67
N SER A 86 6.85 -4.33 8.12
CA SER A 86 5.88 -5.20 8.80
C SER A 86 6.10 -6.67 8.44
N LEU A 87 5.79 -7.55 9.41
CA LEU A 87 5.77 -9.02 9.24
C LEU A 87 4.36 -9.55 9.00
N ASP A 88 3.36 -8.67 8.92
CA ASP A 88 1.97 -9.06 8.74
C ASP A 88 1.72 -9.50 7.30
N VAL A 89 1.06 -10.65 7.17
CA VAL A 89 0.57 -11.20 5.91
C VAL A 89 -0.94 -11.21 5.98
N SER A 90 -1.58 -10.64 4.98
CA SER A 90 -3.04 -10.71 4.82
C SER A 90 -3.39 -11.87 3.90
N VAL A 91 -4.39 -12.64 4.31
CA VAL A 91 -4.96 -13.72 3.52
C VAL A 91 -6.44 -13.40 3.33
N VAL A 92 -6.87 -13.36 2.08
CA VAL A 92 -8.25 -13.04 1.69
C VAL A 92 -8.80 -14.21 0.89
N ALA A 93 -9.86 -14.84 1.40
CA ALA A 93 -10.63 -15.85 0.69
C ALA A 93 -11.92 -15.21 0.17
N VAL A 94 -12.13 -15.28 -1.14
CA VAL A 94 -13.35 -14.83 -1.82
C VAL A 94 -14.10 -16.06 -2.33
N TYR A 95 -15.38 -16.13 -2.05
CA TYR A 95 -16.23 -17.24 -2.50
C TYR A 95 -17.65 -16.75 -2.80
N VAL A 96 -18.40 -17.52 -3.58
CA VAL A 96 -19.80 -17.22 -3.88
C VAL A 96 -20.68 -18.14 -3.05
N SER A 97 -21.59 -17.55 -2.29
CA SER A 97 -22.62 -18.26 -1.52
C SER A 97 -23.99 -17.66 -1.83
N HIS A 98 -24.97 -18.50 -2.17
CA HIS A 98 -26.33 -18.06 -2.51
C HIS A 98 -26.37 -16.90 -3.52
N ASN A 99 -25.57 -16.98 -4.59
CA ASN A 99 -25.39 -15.92 -5.60
C ASN A 99 -24.88 -14.57 -5.07
N SER A 100 -24.29 -14.54 -3.88
CA SER A 100 -23.65 -13.38 -3.27
C SER A 100 -22.16 -13.63 -3.08
N ALA A 101 -21.31 -12.68 -3.49
CA ALA A 101 -19.88 -12.76 -3.22
C ALA A 101 -19.64 -12.46 -1.73
N ARG A 102 -18.89 -13.34 -1.07
CA ARG A 102 -18.49 -13.20 0.32
C ARG A 102 -16.97 -13.20 0.41
N VAL A 103 -16.48 -12.48 1.41
CA VAL A 103 -15.05 -12.30 1.66
C VAL A 103 -14.76 -12.68 3.10
N LEU A 104 -13.74 -13.50 3.30
CA LEU A 104 -13.19 -13.83 4.60
C LEU A 104 -11.73 -13.38 4.61
N GLN A 105 -11.35 -12.61 5.62
CA GLN A 105 -9.99 -12.11 5.79
C GLN A 105 -9.37 -12.66 7.08
N ALA A 106 -8.12 -13.09 7.01
CA ALA A 106 -7.30 -13.37 8.17
C ALA A 106 -5.93 -12.73 8.02
N THR A 107 -5.25 -12.55 9.15
CA THR A 107 -3.88 -12.08 9.21
C THR A 107 -3.00 -13.12 9.91
N ALA A 108 -1.74 -13.18 9.51
CA ALA A 108 -0.72 -13.97 10.16
C ALA A 108 0.57 -13.16 10.26
N VAL A 109 1.36 -13.42 11.30
CA VAL A 109 2.65 -12.74 11.50
C VAL A 109 3.77 -13.70 11.12
N LEU A 110 4.67 -13.25 10.26
CA LEU A 110 5.84 -14.01 9.84
C LEU A 110 6.89 -14.09 10.97
N PRO A 111 7.71 -15.15 11.01
CA PRO A 111 8.81 -15.26 11.96
C PRO A 111 9.82 -14.13 11.80
N THR A 112 10.25 -13.50 12.90
CA THR A 112 11.24 -12.41 12.85
C THR A 112 12.58 -12.84 12.26
N ALA A 113 13.00 -14.10 12.49
CA ALA A 113 14.23 -14.67 11.93
C ALA A 113 14.22 -14.77 10.39
N LEU A 114 13.05 -14.72 9.76
CA LEU A 114 12.92 -14.63 8.30
C LEU A 114 13.56 -13.34 7.77
N VAL A 115 13.48 -12.27 8.57
CA VAL A 115 13.80 -10.91 8.12
C VAL A 115 15.03 -10.35 8.79
N LEU A 116 15.21 -10.61 10.08
CA LEU A 116 16.32 -10.11 10.87
C LEU A 116 17.43 -11.16 11.00
N GLN A 117 18.66 -10.68 11.08
CA GLN A 117 19.84 -11.48 11.37
C GLN A 117 20.71 -10.78 12.43
N ASN A 118 21.51 -11.56 13.15
CA ASN A 118 22.43 -11.04 14.15
C ASN A 118 23.62 -10.34 13.49
N VAL A 119 23.96 -9.16 14.01
CA VAL A 119 25.13 -8.37 13.59
C VAL A 119 25.82 -7.79 14.83
N ALA A 120 27.10 -7.47 14.73
CA ALA A 120 27.87 -6.98 15.86
C ALA A 120 27.25 -5.69 16.40
N PRO A 121 26.96 -5.60 17.71
CA PRO A 121 26.30 -4.42 18.27
C PRO A 121 27.22 -3.20 18.18
N SER A 122 26.70 -2.11 17.61
CA SER A 122 27.41 -0.84 17.49
C SER A 122 27.11 0.08 18.67
N LYS A 123 28.14 0.76 19.17
CA LYS A 123 28.01 1.81 20.20
C LYS A 123 27.72 3.19 19.62
N GLN A 124 28.02 3.39 18.34
CA GLN A 124 27.77 4.63 17.61
C GLN A 124 26.53 4.46 16.75
N ALA A 125 25.64 5.46 16.78
CA ALA A 125 24.43 5.48 15.99
C ALA A 125 23.96 6.92 15.82
N GLU A 126 23.41 7.24 14.65
CA GLU A 126 22.82 8.55 14.36
C GLU A 126 21.50 8.77 15.13
N TYR A 127 20.66 7.73 15.20
CA TYR A 127 19.34 7.79 15.82
C TYR A 127 19.27 6.92 17.07
N ARG A 128 18.54 7.41 18.08
CA ARG A 128 18.32 6.71 19.34
C ARG A 128 16.89 6.92 19.85
N ILE A 129 16.27 5.81 20.22
CA ILE A 129 14.96 5.74 20.87
C ILE A 129 15.15 5.09 22.24
N THR A 130 14.53 5.64 23.27
CA THR A 130 14.52 5.03 24.62
C THR A 130 13.07 4.72 24.99
N LEU A 131 12.81 3.50 25.45
CA LEU A 131 11.51 3.01 25.86
C LEU A 131 11.60 2.69 27.36
N SER A 132 10.77 3.31 28.20
CA SER A 132 10.56 2.86 29.57
C SER A 132 9.54 1.73 29.61
N VAL A 133 9.72 0.84 30.56
CA VAL A 133 8.80 -0.27 30.81
C VAL A 133 8.42 -0.29 32.29
N THR A 134 7.19 -0.69 32.59
CA THR A 134 6.67 -0.72 33.97
C THR A 134 7.21 -1.89 34.79
N GLN A 135 7.58 -2.98 34.12
CA GLN A 135 8.04 -4.24 34.72
C GLN A 135 9.57 -4.35 34.67
N PRO A 136 10.21 -5.26 35.45
CA PRO A 136 11.65 -5.49 35.35
C PRO A 136 12.07 -5.85 33.93
N VAL A 137 13.29 -5.46 33.57
CA VAL A 137 13.86 -5.73 32.25
C VAL A 137 13.90 -7.24 31.99
N VAL A 138 13.23 -7.66 30.93
CA VAL A 138 13.31 -9.01 30.38
C VAL A 138 14.61 -9.15 29.57
N PRO A 139 15.41 -10.20 29.80
CA PRO A 139 16.62 -10.49 29.02
C PRO A 139 16.33 -10.60 27.51
N LEU A 140 17.22 -10.06 26.67
CA LEU A 140 16.99 -9.99 25.23
C LEU A 140 16.95 -11.36 24.55
N GLY A 141 17.67 -12.37 25.06
CA GLY A 141 17.59 -13.74 24.57
C GLY A 141 16.22 -14.37 24.82
N GLN A 142 15.51 -13.96 25.87
CA GLN A 142 14.13 -14.40 26.10
C GLN A 142 13.10 -13.67 25.22
N LEU A 143 13.42 -12.45 24.78
CA LEU A 143 12.58 -11.69 23.86
C LEU A 143 12.77 -12.17 22.43
N PHE A 144 13.98 -12.54 22.02
CA PHE A 144 14.29 -13.00 20.67
C PHE A 144 14.89 -14.41 20.70
N PRO A 145 14.17 -15.42 21.21
CA PRO A 145 14.71 -16.77 21.36
C PRO A 145 15.14 -17.38 20.02
N GLU A 146 14.43 -17.04 18.95
CA GLU A 146 14.73 -17.52 17.60
C GLU A 146 16.04 -16.97 17.00
N LEU A 147 16.61 -15.93 17.63
CA LEU A 147 17.88 -15.34 17.21
C LEU A 147 19.05 -15.77 18.11
N THR A 148 18.80 -16.57 19.15
CA THR A 148 19.86 -17.05 20.06
C THR A 148 20.60 -18.27 19.47
N GLY A 149 21.86 -18.47 19.86
CA GLY A 149 22.68 -19.61 19.43
C GLY A 149 24.17 -19.27 19.29
N GLU A 150 24.95 -20.13 18.63
CA GLU A 150 26.40 -19.92 18.47
C GLU A 150 26.72 -18.62 17.73
N GLN A 151 25.97 -18.30 16.68
CA GLN A 151 26.14 -17.06 15.90
C GLN A 151 25.85 -15.81 16.74
N TRP A 152 24.93 -15.89 17.70
CA TRP A 152 24.61 -14.78 18.60
C TRP A 152 25.80 -14.41 19.47
N GLU A 153 26.44 -15.42 20.08
CA GLU A 153 27.59 -15.22 20.96
C GLU A 153 28.85 -14.81 20.18
N GLN A 154 29.10 -15.45 19.03
CA GLN A 154 30.26 -15.15 18.17
C GLN A 154 30.29 -13.69 17.70
N VAL A 155 29.12 -13.13 17.43
CA VAL A 155 28.95 -11.76 16.95
C VAL A 155 28.98 -10.74 18.12
N GLY A 156 29.05 -11.21 19.37
CA GLY A 156 29.14 -10.37 20.56
C GLY A 156 27.79 -9.92 21.11
N CYS A 157 26.69 -10.58 20.72
CA CYS A 157 25.39 -10.36 21.35
C CYS A 157 25.33 -11.04 22.72
N SER A 158 24.53 -10.47 23.62
CA SER A 158 24.35 -10.94 24.99
C SER A 158 22.92 -10.66 25.44
N GLU A 159 22.55 -11.14 26.63
CA GLU A 159 21.25 -10.87 27.23
C GLU A 159 20.93 -9.38 27.45
N THR A 160 21.95 -8.52 27.42
CA THR A 160 21.83 -7.08 27.69
C THR A 160 22.02 -6.20 26.46
N VAL A 161 22.62 -6.74 25.39
CA VAL A 161 22.98 -6.00 24.18
C VAL A 161 22.87 -6.92 22.96
N VAL A 162 22.12 -6.48 21.95
CA VAL A 162 21.89 -7.25 20.71
C VAL A 162 22.00 -6.34 19.51
N GLY A 163 22.74 -6.76 18.48
CA GLY A 163 22.75 -6.10 17.18
C GLY A 163 21.96 -6.90 16.16
N LEU A 164 21.06 -6.23 15.44
CA LEU A 164 20.18 -6.80 14.43
C LEU A 164 20.32 -6.00 13.14
N ALA A 165 20.30 -6.69 12.00
CA ALA A 165 20.19 -6.07 10.68
C ALA A 165 19.11 -6.76 9.84
N HIS A 166 18.56 -6.02 8.89
CA HIS A 166 17.65 -6.60 7.89
C HIS A 166 18.44 -7.44 6.90
N ARG A 167 17.98 -8.65 6.59
CA ARG A 167 18.60 -9.51 5.56
C ARG A 167 18.60 -8.86 4.18
N SER A 168 17.57 -8.07 3.85
CA SER A 168 17.51 -7.29 2.61
C SER A 168 18.52 -6.15 2.55
N VAL A 169 18.97 -5.62 3.70
CA VAL A 169 19.93 -4.52 3.79
C VAL A 169 20.90 -4.73 4.97
N PRO A 170 21.89 -5.63 4.82
CA PRO A 170 22.81 -5.98 5.92
C PRO A 170 23.69 -4.83 6.41
N THR A 171 23.81 -3.77 5.62
CA THR A 171 24.61 -2.57 5.95
C THR A 171 23.96 -1.70 7.02
N LEU A 172 22.64 -1.79 7.21
CA LEU A 172 21.90 -1.00 8.20
C LEU A 172 21.71 -1.80 9.48
N SER A 173 22.54 -1.51 10.48
CA SER A 173 22.49 -2.17 11.79
C SER A 173 21.63 -1.39 12.79
N THR A 174 20.94 -2.14 13.66
CA THR A 174 20.16 -1.63 14.79
C THR A 174 20.58 -2.37 16.05
N THR A 175 21.01 -1.63 17.07
CA THR A 175 21.45 -2.18 18.36
C THR A 175 20.41 -1.90 19.44
N VAL A 176 20.03 -2.94 20.18
CA VAL A 176 19.14 -2.87 21.34
C VAL A 176 19.97 -3.08 22.61
N VAL A 177 19.84 -2.17 23.58
CA VAL A 177 20.57 -2.18 24.85
C VAL A 177 19.59 -2.06 26.01
N THR A 178 19.74 -2.93 27.00
CA THR A 178 19.02 -2.83 28.28
C THR A 178 19.73 -1.87 29.24
N GLY A 179 18.98 -1.00 29.91
CA GLY A 179 19.54 -0.08 30.92
C GLY A 179 19.90 -0.78 32.25
N LYS A 180 21.04 -0.41 32.86
CA LYS A 180 21.52 -0.94 34.15
C LYS A 180 20.91 -0.28 35.41
N GLY A 181 19.72 0.31 35.30
CA GLY A 181 19.11 1.05 36.40
C GLY A 181 17.60 0.99 36.30
N GLU A 182 16.99 2.08 35.84
CA GLU A 182 15.57 2.07 35.48
C GLU A 182 15.28 1.04 34.39
N PRO A 183 14.13 0.34 34.48
CA PRO A 183 13.72 -0.62 33.47
C PRO A 183 13.43 0.10 32.15
N ARG A 184 14.39 0.01 31.23
CA ARG A 184 14.31 0.66 29.92
C ARG A 184 15.10 -0.09 28.87
N TYR A 185 14.57 -0.03 27.65
CA TYR A 185 15.23 -0.50 26.45
C TYR A 185 15.64 0.70 25.60
N ARG A 186 16.87 0.67 25.09
CA ARG A 186 17.37 1.68 24.18
C ARG A 186 17.63 1.03 22.84
N VAL A 187 16.98 1.55 21.80
CA VAL A 187 17.18 1.11 20.41
C VAL A 187 17.95 2.20 19.68
N GLN A 188 19.02 1.82 19.00
CA GLN A 188 19.95 2.73 18.33
C GLN A 188 20.26 2.21 16.93
N GLY A 189 20.39 3.09 15.95
CA GLY A 189 20.78 2.69 14.59
C GLY A 189 20.99 3.89 13.68
N ASP A 190 21.44 3.61 12.47
CA ASP A 190 21.78 4.63 11.47
C ASP A 190 20.60 4.98 10.55
N SER A 191 19.51 4.21 10.61
CA SER A 191 18.31 4.44 9.82
C SER A 191 17.06 4.23 10.65
N THR A 192 16.18 5.24 10.67
CA THR A 192 14.88 5.14 11.35
C THR A 192 13.99 4.06 10.73
N ALA A 193 14.03 3.89 9.40
CA ALA A 193 13.26 2.85 8.70
C ALA A 193 13.69 1.43 9.12
N ALA A 194 15.00 1.19 9.27
CA ALA A 194 15.50 -0.10 9.75
C ALA A 194 15.13 -0.36 11.22
N MET A 195 15.12 0.68 12.05
CA MET A 195 14.75 0.59 13.47
C MET A 195 13.26 0.27 13.68
N CYS A 196 12.36 0.71 12.79
CA CYS A 196 10.90 0.56 12.95
C CYS A 196 10.46 -0.89 13.23
N LEU A 197 11.00 -1.86 12.49
CA LEU A 197 10.66 -3.27 12.70
C LEU A 197 11.17 -3.78 14.04
N VAL A 198 12.40 -3.43 14.42
CA VAL A 198 12.97 -3.85 15.71
C VAL A 198 12.17 -3.27 16.88
N VAL A 199 11.78 -2.00 16.79
CA VAL A 199 10.96 -1.33 17.80
C VAL A 199 9.57 -1.96 17.90
N SER A 200 8.88 -2.18 16.78
CA SER A 200 7.55 -2.80 16.78
C SER A 200 7.57 -4.23 17.34
N GLN A 201 8.56 -5.04 16.96
CA GLN A 201 8.71 -6.40 17.50
C GLN A 201 9.07 -6.41 18.99
N LEU A 202 9.89 -5.45 19.45
CA LEU A 202 10.19 -5.30 20.87
C LEU A 202 8.93 -4.94 21.67
N ILE A 203 8.16 -3.95 21.20
CA ILE A 203 6.89 -3.53 21.84
C ILE A 203 5.91 -4.70 21.88
N ALA A 204 5.62 -5.34 20.74
CA ALA A 204 4.66 -6.43 20.65
C ALA A 204 4.98 -7.58 21.61
N ARG A 205 6.26 -7.91 21.78
CA ARG A 205 6.71 -8.97 22.69
C ARG A 205 6.66 -8.59 24.17
N LEU A 206 6.92 -7.33 24.49
CA LEU A 206 6.76 -6.81 25.84
C LEU A 206 5.28 -6.76 26.24
N GLU A 207 4.42 -6.30 25.34
CA GLU A 207 2.96 -6.27 25.52
C GLU A 207 2.36 -7.67 25.64
N ALA A 208 2.85 -8.65 24.87
CA ALA A 208 2.47 -10.06 25.01
C ALA A 208 2.83 -10.66 26.39
N ARG A 209 3.75 -10.02 27.12
CA ARG A 209 4.11 -10.35 28.51
C ARG A 209 3.41 -9.42 29.52
N HIS A 210 2.38 -8.70 29.08
CA HIS A 210 1.63 -7.72 29.87
C HIS A 210 2.47 -6.55 30.39
N THR A 211 3.62 -6.27 29.77
CA THR A 211 4.46 -5.11 30.09
C THR A 211 3.98 -3.90 29.30
N SER A 212 3.65 -2.81 30.00
CA SER A 212 3.34 -1.53 29.34
C SER A 212 4.62 -0.81 28.94
N VAL A 213 4.64 -0.27 27.72
CA VAL A 213 5.79 0.42 27.12
C VAL A 213 5.47 1.89 26.90
N THR A 214 6.34 2.77 27.37
CA THR A 214 6.21 4.22 27.17
C THR A 214 7.47 4.76 26.49
N PHE A 215 7.30 5.62 25.50
CA PHE A 215 8.42 6.30 24.86
C PHE A 215 9.01 7.38 25.78
N LEU A 216 10.33 7.33 26.00
CA LEU A 216 11.09 8.31 26.77
C LEU A 216 11.79 9.28 25.81
N GLY A 217 11.10 10.37 25.45
CA GLY A 217 11.63 11.46 24.64
C GLY A 217 10.59 12.53 24.37
N ALA A 218 11.03 13.75 24.06
CA ALA A 218 10.13 14.85 23.72
C ALA A 218 9.48 14.66 22.34
N THR A 219 10.27 14.23 21.35
CA THR A 219 9.80 13.95 19.98
C THR A 219 10.56 12.77 19.38
N PRO A 220 9.91 11.91 18.57
CA PRO A 220 10.62 10.92 17.76
C PRO A 220 11.46 11.63 16.68
N PRO A 221 12.46 10.97 16.07
CA PRO A 221 13.25 11.55 15.00
C PRO A 221 12.37 11.81 13.75
N THR A 222 11.84 13.03 13.62
CA THR A 222 10.93 13.40 12.53
C THR A 222 11.66 13.93 11.30
N THR A 223 12.88 14.42 11.44
CA THR A 223 13.72 14.91 10.33
C THR A 223 13.84 13.91 9.17
N PRO A 224 14.20 12.62 9.39
CA PRO A 224 14.30 11.66 8.29
C PRO A 224 12.95 11.36 7.63
N LEU A 225 11.85 11.41 8.38
CA LEU A 225 10.49 11.27 7.82
C LEU A 225 10.17 12.44 6.90
N LEU A 226 10.43 13.68 7.33
CA LEU A 226 10.18 14.87 6.52
C LEU A 226 11.06 14.91 5.27
N ALA A 227 12.32 14.45 5.37
CA ALA A 227 13.21 14.28 4.22
C ALA A 227 12.70 13.21 3.24
N ALA A 228 12.13 12.10 3.74
CA ALA A 228 11.50 11.09 2.90
C ALA A 228 10.26 11.65 2.16
N VAL A 229 9.47 12.51 2.80
CA VAL A 229 8.36 13.23 2.15
C VAL A 229 8.88 14.13 1.03
N ASP A 230 9.95 14.91 1.27
CA ASP A 230 10.56 15.75 0.24
C ASP A 230 11.06 14.93 -0.95
N ARG A 231 11.70 13.78 -0.68
CA ARG A 231 12.16 12.86 -1.73
C ARG A 231 10.99 12.29 -2.53
N HIS A 232 9.88 11.94 -1.86
CA HIS A 232 8.68 11.44 -2.52
C HIS A 232 8.07 12.50 -3.46
N VAL A 233 8.00 13.76 -3.02
CA VAL A 233 7.52 14.89 -3.84
C VAL A 233 8.41 15.11 -5.06
N GLU A 234 9.73 14.98 -4.90
CA GLU A 234 10.67 15.06 -6.01
C GLU A 234 10.44 13.95 -7.04
N LEU A 235 10.32 12.70 -6.59
CA LEU A 235 10.02 11.54 -7.44
C LEU A 235 8.70 11.73 -8.18
N ARG A 236 7.65 12.20 -7.49
CA ARG A 236 6.36 12.53 -8.10
C ARG A 236 6.51 13.56 -9.22
N ASN A 237 7.27 14.62 -9.00
CA ASN A 237 7.50 15.64 -10.04
C ASN A 237 8.25 15.05 -11.24
N GLN A 238 9.19 14.12 -11.01
CA GLN A 238 9.87 13.38 -12.08
C GLN A 238 8.89 12.50 -12.87
N ILE A 239 7.98 11.78 -12.19
CA ILE A 239 6.95 10.96 -12.86
C ILE A 239 6.04 11.85 -13.71
N ASN A 240 5.58 12.99 -13.20
CA ASN A 240 4.72 13.90 -13.94
C ASN A 240 5.41 14.40 -15.23
N GLN A 241 6.70 14.72 -15.16
CA GLN A 241 7.49 15.10 -16.34
C GLN A 241 7.62 13.95 -17.34
N LEU A 242 7.86 12.72 -16.86
CA LEU A 242 7.94 11.53 -17.71
C LEU A 242 6.59 11.22 -18.36
N GLN A 243 5.48 11.37 -17.65
CA GLN A 243 4.13 11.21 -18.19
C GLN A 243 3.80 12.25 -19.26
N GLU A 244 4.17 13.52 -19.05
CA GLU A 244 4.00 14.56 -20.05
C GLU A 244 4.82 14.23 -21.31
N LYS A 245 6.09 13.84 -21.13
CA LYS A 245 6.97 13.42 -22.22
C LYS A 245 6.39 12.21 -22.98
N LEU A 246 5.89 11.20 -22.27
CA LEU A 246 5.24 10.04 -22.86
C LEU A 246 3.98 10.44 -23.66
N GLY A 247 3.20 11.40 -23.16
CA GLY A 247 2.05 11.97 -23.85
C GLY A 247 2.43 12.68 -25.16
N GLN A 248 3.50 13.47 -25.14
CA GLN A 248 4.05 14.13 -26.33
C GLN A 248 4.56 13.09 -27.35
N GLN A 249 5.34 12.11 -26.91
CA GLN A 249 5.88 11.04 -27.76
C GLN A 249 4.76 10.19 -28.38
N THR A 250 3.73 9.84 -27.62
CA THR A 250 2.57 9.10 -28.12
C THR A 250 1.80 9.91 -29.17
N THR A 251 1.66 11.22 -28.97
CA THR A 251 1.03 12.12 -29.95
C THR A 251 1.84 12.20 -31.24
N GLN A 252 3.17 12.32 -31.13
CA GLN A 252 4.08 12.30 -32.28
C GLN A 252 4.00 10.96 -33.03
N TYR A 253 4.04 9.84 -32.31
CA TYR A 253 3.92 8.49 -32.88
C TYR A 253 2.62 8.34 -33.68
N ARG A 254 1.48 8.75 -33.11
CA ARG A 254 0.19 8.75 -33.83
C ARG A 254 0.20 9.65 -35.07
N ALA A 255 0.86 10.81 -35.02
CA ALA A 255 0.97 11.70 -36.18
C ALA A 255 1.83 11.08 -37.30
N ILE A 256 2.93 10.41 -36.95
CA ILE A 256 3.79 9.68 -37.90
C ILE A 256 3.00 8.52 -38.53
N GLN A 257 2.30 7.71 -37.72
CA GLN A 257 1.46 6.63 -38.21
C GLN A 257 0.39 7.12 -39.20
N ARG A 258 -0.34 8.20 -38.87
CA ARG A 258 -1.33 8.80 -39.79
C ARG A 258 -0.69 9.24 -41.10
N ARG A 259 0.47 9.91 -41.03
CA ARG A 259 1.20 10.37 -42.22
C ARG A 259 1.68 9.20 -43.08
N LEU A 260 2.19 8.13 -42.47
CA LEU A 260 2.61 6.92 -43.15
C LEU A 260 1.42 6.24 -43.85
N LEU A 261 0.29 6.09 -43.16
CA LEU A 261 -0.93 5.51 -43.74
C LEU A 261 -1.46 6.32 -44.94
N SER A 262 -1.50 7.65 -44.83
CA SER A 262 -1.89 8.51 -45.96
C SER A 262 -0.96 8.32 -47.16
N LYS A 263 0.37 8.21 -46.93
CA LYS A 263 1.35 8.03 -48.00
C LYS A 263 1.33 6.63 -48.64
N LEU A 264 1.02 5.60 -47.86
CA LEU A 264 0.79 4.25 -48.38
C LEU A 264 -0.48 4.19 -49.24
N ARG A 265 -1.54 4.91 -48.86
CA ARG A 265 -2.80 4.99 -49.61
C ARG A 265 -2.65 5.74 -50.94
N GLU A 266 -1.79 6.75 -51.00
CA GLU A 266 -1.59 7.62 -52.17
C GLU A 266 -0.83 6.96 -53.36
N LYS A 267 -0.44 5.68 -53.27
CA LYS A 267 0.38 4.97 -54.29
C LYS A 267 1.64 5.76 -54.73
N THR A 268 2.18 6.60 -53.84
CA THR A 268 3.34 7.45 -54.13
C THR A 268 4.66 6.67 -54.04
N VAL A 269 5.48 6.74 -55.08
CA VAL A 269 6.77 6.02 -55.24
C VAL A 269 7.94 6.59 -54.38
N LEU A 270 7.64 7.39 -53.35
CA LEU A 270 8.66 8.10 -52.57
C LEU A 270 9.31 7.20 -51.50
N PRO A 271 10.58 7.41 -51.14
CA PRO A 271 11.27 6.59 -50.15
C PRO A 271 10.67 6.77 -48.74
N LEU A 272 9.99 5.75 -48.23
CA LEU A 272 9.37 5.75 -46.89
C LEU A 272 10.36 5.48 -45.74
N VAL A 273 11.60 5.11 -46.08
CA VAL A 273 12.67 4.71 -45.15
C VAL A 273 12.89 5.72 -44.02
N GLY A 274 12.81 7.02 -44.30
CA GLY A 274 12.96 8.07 -43.29
C GLY A 274 11.82 8.08 -42.26
N LEU A 275 10.58 7.88 -42.71
CA LEU A 275 9.41 7.82 -41.83
C LEU A 275 9.41 6.53 -40.99
N ASP A 276 9.78 5.41 -41.60
CA ASP A 276 9.87 4.12 -40.91
C ASP A 276 10.92 4.16 -39.79
N ARG A 277 12.07 4.81 -40.04
CA ARG A 277 13.11 4.99 -39.00
C ARG A 277 12.59 5.85 -37.84
N ILE A 278 11.95 6.98 -38.13
CA ILE A 278 11.39 7.86 -37.09
C ILE A 278 10.29 7.13 -36.30
N LEU A 279 9.47 6.30 -36.94
CA LEU A 279 8.46 5.48 -36.30
C LEU A 279 9.10 4.46 -35.33
N ALA A 280 10.15 3.76 -35.75
CA ALA A 280 10.88 2.82 -34.90
C ALA A 280 11.56 3.51 -33.70
N ASP A 281 12.21 4.66 -33.94
CA ASP A 281 12.87 5.44 -32.89
C ASP A 281 11.87 5.95 -31.85
N THR A 282 10.73 6.49 -32.29
CA THR A 282 9.68 6.99 -31.39
C THR A 282 9.01 5.87 -30.60
N HIS A 283 8.78 4.70 -31.22
CA HIS A 283 8.30 3.51 -30.51
C HIS A 283 9.28 3.07 -29.42
N ARG A 284 10.58 2.99 -29.72
CA ARG A 284 11.60 2.61 -28.74
C ARG A 284 11.61 3.57 -27.55
N GLN A 285 11.51 4.88 -27.80
CA GLN A 285 11.47 5.89 -26.75
C GLN A 285 10.21 5.79 -25.87
N ILE A 286 9.04 5.48 -26.45
CA ILE A 286 7.79 5.25 -25.71
C ILE A 286 7.96 4.06 -24.77
N VAL A 287 8.50 2.94 -25.26
CA VAL A 287 8.73 1.73 -24.47
C VAL A 287 9.69 2.01 -23.31
N GLU A 288 10.82 2.66 -23.60
CA GLU A 288 11.82 3.03 -22.57
C GLU A 288 11.22 3.93 -21.48
N THR A 289 10.46 4.96 -21.88
CA THR A 289 9.81 5.88 -20.93
C THR A 289 8.70 5.19 -20.13
N SER A 290 8.01 4.22 -20.72
CA SER A 290 6.95 3.45 -20.05
C SER A 290 7.53 2.58 -18.94
N TYR A 291 8.62 1.86 -19.21
CA TYR A 291 9.30 1.06 -18.18
C TYR A 291 9.76 1.90 -16.99
N THR A 292 10.28 3.12 -17.24
CA THR A 292 10.70 4.01 -16.14
C THR A 292 9.54 4.51 -15.28
N ILE A 293 8.31 4.54 -15.81
CA ILE A 293 7.12 5.01 -15.06
C ILE A 293 6.54 3.87 -14.23
N GLU A 294 6.49 2.64 -14.75
CA GLU A 294 5.89 1.48 -14.06
C GLU A 294 6.51 1.20 -12.69
N ASP A 295 7.79 1.52 -12.51
CA ASP A 295 8.52 1.30 -11.26
C ASP A 295 8.20 2.29 -10.13
N THR A 296 7.34 3.28 -10.36
CA THR A 296 7.11 4.36 -9.38
C THR A 296 5.68 4.39 -8.84
N SER A 297 5.52 4.32 -7.51
CA SER A 297 4.23 4.40 -6.85
C SER A 297 3.69 5.83 -6.84
N LEU A 298 2.46 6.01 -7.34
CA LEU A 298 1.74 7.29 -7.33
C LEU A 298 0.65 7.29 -6.25
N GLY A 299 0.32 8.47 -5.73
CA GLY A 299 -0.91 8.66 -4.94
C GLY A 299 -0.73 8.70 -3.42
N TRP A 300 0.49 8.46 -2.89
CA TRP A 300 0.66 8.39 -1.43
C TRP A 300 0.35 9.73 -0.76
N GLU A 301 0.83 10.87 -1.29
CA GLU A 301 0.55 12.16 -0.66
C GLU A 301 -0.92 12.60 -0.82
N GLU A 302 -1.55 12.30 -1.96
CA GLU A 302 -2.96 12.66 -2.18
C GLU A 302 -3.92 11.90 -1.27
N VAL A 303 -3.53 10.72 -0.80
CA VAL A 303 -4.31 9.96 0.17
C VAL A 303 -3.96 10.40 1.60
N CYS A 304 -2.68 10.59 1.89
CA CYS A 304 -2.22 10.88 3.24
C CYS A 304 -2.50 12.32 3.69
N GLU A 305 -2.36 13.34 2.83
CA GLU A 305 -2.60 14.74 3.24
C GLU A 305 -4.05 14.97 3.70
N PRO A 306 -5.08 14.56 2.93
CA PRO A 306 -6.46 14.68 3.38
C PRO A 306 -6.74 13.90 4.65
N GLY A 307 -6.17 12.70 4.79
CA GLY A 307 -6.32 11.86 5.99
C GLY A 307 -5.75 12.55 7.24
N VAL A 308 -4.53 13.10 7.16
CA VAL A 308 -3.91 13.83 8.27
C VAL A 308 -4.70 15.11 8.57
N ASN A 309 -5.14 15.85 7.56
CA ASN A 309 -5.96 17.05 7.75
C ASN A 309 -7.31 16.71 8.41
N TYR A 310 -7.95 15.61 8.01
CA TYR A 310 -9.18 15.11 8.64
C TYR A 310 -8.94 14.75 10.11
N LEU A 311 -7.85 14.07 10.44
CA LEU A 311 -7.50 13.76 11.83
C LEU A 311 -7.25 15.03 12.66
N LEU A 312 -6.55 16.02 12.11
CA LEU A 312 -6.28 17.31 12.75
C LEU A 312 -7.52 18.16 13.01
N SER A 313 -8.55 18.03 12.16
CA SER A 313 -9.82 18.74 12.28
C SER A 313 -10.87 17.98 13.10
N THR A 314 -10.65 16.70 13.40
CA THR A 314 -11.57 15.87 14.19
C THR A 314 -10.92 15.38 15.48
N SER A 315 -10.21 14.26 15.41
CA SER A 315 -9.69 13.51 16.57
C SER A 315 -8.59 14.26 17.33
N LEU A 316 -7.84 15.12 16.65
CA LEU A 316 -6.77 15.93 17.20
C LEU A 316 -7.11 17.42 17.23
N ALA A 317 -8.38 17.81 17.02
CA ALA A 317 -8.78 19.21 17.03
C ALA A 317 -8.53 19.87 18.39
N LYS A 318 -7.99 21.10 18.39
CA LYS A 318 -7.82 21.88 19.64
C LYS A 318 -9.10 22.66 19.99
N SER A 319 -9.97 22.90 19.01
CA SER A 319 -11.18 23.71 19.16
C SER A 319 -12.32 23.25 18.24
N VAL A 320 -13.55 23.59 18.61
CA VAL A 320 -14.76 23.36 17.81
C VAL A 320 -14.71 24.11 16.46
N ARG A 321 -13.98 25.23 16.36
CA ARG A 321 -13.77 25.93 15.06
C ARG A 321 -12.93 25.13 14.08
N ASP A 322 -12.04 24.25 14.55
CA ASP A 322 -11.23 23.39 13.67
C ASP A 322 -12.09 22.33 12.99
N HIS A 323 -13.23 21.93 13.60
CA HIS A 323 -14.16 20.95 13.05
C HIS A 323 -14.89 21.43 11.78
N GLN A 324 -14.93 22.74 11.53
CA GLN A 324 -15.64 23.31 10.37
C GLN A 324 -14.78 23.33 9.09
N ARG A 325 -13.51 22.93 9.14
CA ARG A 325 -12.57 22.91 7.99
C ARG A 325 -12.33 21.49 7.45
N THR A 326 -13.38 20.72 7.19
CA THR A 326 -13.30 19.34 6.68
C THR A 326 -13.18 19.23 5.15
N ALA A 327 -12.97 20.35 4.44
CA ALA A 327 -12.77 20.33 3.00
C ALA A 327 -11.45 19.62 2.65
N VAL A 328 -11.57 18.58 1.83
CA VAL A 328 -10.46 17.83 1.24
C VAL A 328 -10.17 18.47 -0.11
N ASP A 329 -9.20 19.38 -0.15
CA ASP A 329 -8.65 19.91 -1.39
C ASP A 329 -7.53 18.99 -1.89
N ALA A 330 -7.33 18.91 -3.20
CA ALA A 330 -6.14 18.25 -3.75
C ALA A 330 -4.86 18.92 -3.19
N LEU A 331 -3.80 18.13 -3.02
CA LEU A 331 -2.52 18.63 -2.53
C LEU A 331 -1.97 19.72 -3.46
N CYS A 332 -2.16 20.98 -3.08
CA CYS A 332 -1.62 22.12 -3.82
C CYS A 332 -0.19 22.51 -3.38
N ASP A 333 0.23 22.14 -2.16
CA ASP A 333 1.53 22.55 -1.60
C ASP A 333 2.16 21.47 -0.70
N PRO A 334 3.32 20.88 -1.07
CA PRO A 334 4.03 19.90 -0.24
C PRO A 334 4.53 20.49 1.09
N ALA A 335 4.76 21.80 1.17
CA ALA A 335 5.14 22.46 2.42
C ALA A 335 3.98 22.48 3.44
N ARG A 336 2.74 22.56 2.95
CA ARG A 336 1.54 22.43 3.80
C ARG A 336 1.44 21.02 4.39
N PHE A 337 1.69 19.99 3.60
CA PHE A 337 1.64 18.61 4.07
C PHE A 337 2.65 18.33 5.18
N LYS A 338 3.91 18.75 5.02
CA LYS A 338 4.93 18.61 6.08
C LYS A 338 4.52 19.30 7.37
N LYS A 339 3.94 20.51 7.29
CA LYS A 339 3.40 21.21 8.47
C LYS A 339 2.28 20.42 9.13
N HIS A 340 1.36 19.83 8.36
CA HIS A 340 0.30 18.99 8.90
C HIS A 340 0.86 17.76 9.63
N ILE A 341 1.85 17.07 9.06
CA ILE A 341 2.54 15.94 9.71
C ILE A 341 3.16 16.37 11.03
N THR A 342 3.94 17.45 11.05
CA THR A 342 4.59 17.95 12.28
C THR A 342 3.55 18.29 13.35
N VAL A 343 2.51 19.03 13.00
CA VAL A 343 1.44 19.40 13.95
C VAL A 343 0.69 18.17 14.45
N ALA A 344 0.45 17.17 13.61
CA ALA A 344 -0.20 15.92 14.03
C ALA A 344 0.66 15.17 15.04
N LEU A 345 1.96 15.02 14.77
CA LEU A 345 2.90 14.38 15.68
C LEU A 345 2.99 15.12 17.01
N ASP A 346 3.10 16.46 17.00
CA ASP A 346 3.16 17.26 18.21
C ASP A 346 1.89 17.09 19.08
N ARG A 347 0.70 17.03 18.45
CA ARG A 347 -0.57 16.84 19.16
C ARG A 347 -0.69 15.42 19.76
N VAL A 348 -0.28 14.40 19.01
CA VAL A 348 -0.24 13.02 19.51
C VAL A 348 0.71 12.91 20.70
N MET A 349 1.90 13.51 20.61
CA MET A 349 2.89 13.52 21.69
C MET A 349 2.45 14.31 22.92
N ALA A 350 1.67 15.38 22.74
CA ALA A 350 1.10 16.16 23.84
C ALA A 350 -0.07 15.46 24.56
N GLY A 351 -0.46 14.25 24.13
CA GLY A 351 -1.52 13.47 24.79
C GLY A 351 -2.93 14.00 24.58
N THR A 352 -3.18 14.84 23.56
CA THR A 352 -4.55 15.12 23.13
C THR A 352 -5.09 13.83 22.51
N GLY A 353 -5.77 13.02 23.33
CA GLY A 353 -6.17 11.66 22.99
C GLY A 353 -6.88 11.59 21.64
N VAL A 354 -6.40 10.69 20.78
CA VAL A 354 -7.13 10.22 19.61
C VAL A 354 -8.40 9.56 20.14
N ARG A 355 -9.54 10.26 20.12
CA ARG A 355 -10.83 9.65 20.43
C ARG A 355 -11.27 8.83 19.21
N PRO A 356 -11.33 7.49 19.28
CA PRO A 356 -11.96 6.73 18.21
C PRO A 356 -13.45 7.08 18.20
N ARG A 357 -13.97 7.53 17.05
CA ARG A 357 -15.39 7.84 16.89
C ARG A 357 -16.15 6.56 16.58
N GLU A 358 -16.50 5.80 17.62
CA GLU A 358 -17.43 4.67 17.53
C GLU A 358 -18.87 5.15 17.78
N GLU A 359 -19.51 5.77 16.78
CA GLU A 359 -20.99 5.86 16.76
C GLU A 359 -21.51 5.75 15.32
N PRO A 360 -22.42 4.80 15.03
CA PRO A 360 -23.13 4.76 13.76
C PRO A 360 -24.04 5.99 13.67
N ARG A 361 -23.97 6.70 12.54
CA ARG A 361 -24.73 7.94 12.32
C ARG A 361 -26.23 7.73 12.60
N GLY A 362 -26.70 8.24 13.73
CA GLY A 362 -28.11 8.60 13.90
C GLY A 362 -28.40 9.79 13.00
N VAL A 363 -29.32 9.62 12.06
CA VAL A 363 -29.88 10.72 11.27
C VAL A 363 -30.70 11.58 12.23
N SER A 364 -30.17 12.71 12.67
CA SER A 364 -30.95 13.66 13.47
C SER A 364 -31.92 14.44 12.57
N PRO A 365 -33.12 14.79 13.07
CA PRO A 365 -34.22 15.27 12.25
C PRO A 365 -33.96 16.70 11.75
N ILE A 366 -34.44 16.97 10.53
CA ILE A 366 -34.53 18.32 9.96
C ILE A 366 -35.44 19.15 10.87
N MET A 367 -34.87 20.17 11.51
CA MET A 367 -35.63 21.25 12.13
C MET A 367 -35.97 22.26 11.04
N GLU A 368 -37.24 22.31 10.64
CA GLU A 368 -37.80 23.45 9.91
C GLU A 368 -37.82 24.66 10.85
N GLY A 369 -37.24 25.77 10.42
CA GLY A 369 -37.14 27.01 11.18
C GLY A 369 -37.05 28.21 10.25
N GLU A 370 -38.24 28.70 9.91
CA GLU A 370 -38.69 30.03 9.47
C GLU A 370 -37.74 30.99 8.73
N GLU A 371 -38.24 31.43 7.58
CA GLU A 371 -37.75 32.51 6.74
C GLU A 371 -37.66 33.84 7.49
N ASP A 372 -36.57 34.58 7.29
CA ASP A 372 -36.61 36.04 7.35
C ASP A 372 -36.01 36.67 6.10
N ARG A 373 -36.89 37.37 5.39
CA ARG A 373 -36.64 38.22 4.23
C ARG A 373 -35.93 39.50 4.68
N ALA A 374 -34.69 39.71 4.25
CA ALA A 374 -34.22 40.99 3.71
C ALA A 374 -32.72 40.92 3.37
N SER A 375 -32.40 40.70 2.10
CA SER A 375 -31.40 41.46 1.33
C SER A 375 -31.16 40.76 0.00
N ALA A 376 -32.15 40.86 -0.89
CA ALA A 376 -31.90 40.75 -2.31
C ALA A 376 -31.05 41.96 -2.72
N SER A 377 -29.76 41.73 -3.00
CA SER A 377 -28.93 42.46 -3.98
C SER A 377 -27.46 42.14 -3.74
N GLN A 378 -27.01 40.97 -4.18
CA GLN A 378 -25.62 40.86 -4.66
C GLN A 378 -25.56 39.88 -5.82
N THR A 379 -25.50 40.48 -6.99
CA THR A 379 -25.25 39.93 -8.31
C THR A 379 -24.10 38.92 -8.29
N LEU A 380 -24.42 37.68 -8.68
CA LEU A 380 -23.46 36.65 -9.09
C LEU A 380 -22.64 37.20 -10.27
N ARG A 381 -21.44 37.73 -10.00
CA ARG A 381 -20.40 37.89 -11.03
C ARG A 381 -19.85 36.50 -11.33
N ARG A 382 -20.35 35.94 -12.43
CA ARG A 382 -19.83 34.75 -13.09
C ARG A 382 -18.44 35.07 -13.64
N GLY A 383 -17.40 34.67 -12.91
CA GLY A 383 -16.02 34.64 -13.41
C GLY A 383 -15.90 33.53 -14.45
N SER A 384 -15.60 33.92 -15.68
CA SER A 384 -15.32 33.04 -16.82
C SER A 384 -13.95 32.39 -16.65
N GLY A 385 -13.92 31.06 -16.60
CA GLY A 385 -12.70 30.28 -16.81
C GLY A 385 -12.50 29.19 -15.78
N ASP A 386 -13.29 28.11 -15.86
CA ASP A 386 -12.83 26.78 -15.45
C ASP A 386 -13.68 25.73 -16.18
N LYS A 387 -13.04 25.02 -17.11
CA LYS A 387 -13.63 23.88 -17.80
C LYS A 387 -13.68 22.73 -16.79
N GLN A 388 -14.89 22.33 -16.39
CA GLN A 388 -15.15 21.10 -15.65
C GLN A 388 -14.55 19.90 -16.41
N ALA A 389 -13.46 19.35 -15.89
CA ALA A 389 -12.99 18.03 -16.24
C ALA A 389 -13.92 17.00 -15.58
N TYR A 390 -14.96 16.58 -16.31
CA TYR A 390 -15.67 15.35 -15.97
C TYR A 390 -14.70 14.19 -16.18
N LEU A 391 -14.24 13.57 -15.08
CA LEU A 391 -13.68 12.23 -15.09
C LEU A 391 -14.76 11.26 -15.59
N LYS A 392 -14.78 10.98 -16.89
CA LYS A 392 -15.52 9.86 -17.45
C LYS A 392 -14.90 8.58 -16.93
N LEU A 393 -15.59 7.93 -16.00
CA LEU A 393 -15.32 6.54 -15.63
C LEU A 393 -15.33 5.69 -16.91
N LEU A 394 -14.30 4.87 -17.08
CA LEU A 394 -14.21 3.91 -18.19
C LEU A 394 -15.39 2.92 -18.11
N PRO A 395 -15.96 2.48 -19.24
CA PRO A 395 -17.07 1.54 -19.23
C PRO A 395 -16.64 0.17 -18.67
N THR A 396 -17.48 -0.44 -17.85
CA THR A 396 -17.31 -1.83 -17.39
C THR A 396 -17.45 -2.82 -18.54
N ARG A 397 -16.71 -3.93 -18.48
CA ARG A 397 -16.56 -4.95 -19.54
C ARG A 397 -17.88 -5.50 -20.11
N GLU A 398 -18.97 -5.45 -19.36
CA GLU A 398 -20.32 -5.84 -19.82
C GLU A 398 -20.90 -4.88 -20.86
N THR A 399 -20.56 -3.58 -20.81
CA THR A 399 -21.01 -2.58 -21.78
C THR A 399 -20.30 -2.67 -23.13
N LEU A 400 -19.18 -3.39 -23.22
CA LEU A 400 -18.47 -3.64 -24.48
C LEU A 400 -19.08 -4.83 -25.24
N GLN A 401 -19.55 -5.87 -24.55
CA GLN A 401 -20.18 -7.04 -25.18
C GLN A 401 -21.57 -6.73 -25.75
N ALA A 402 -22.38 -5.94 -25.05
CA ALA A 402 -23.70 -5.52 -25.54
C ALA A 402 -23.62 -4.63 -26.81
N ASN A 403 -22.53 -3.90 -26.97
CA ASN A 403 -22.28 -3.04 -28.14
C ASN A 403 -21.76 -3.81 -29.36
N GLU A 404 -21.13 -4.98 -29.16
CA GLU A 404 -20.72 -5.87 -30.26
C GLU A 404 -21.91 -6.67 -30.81
N GLU A 405 -22.82 -7.16 -29.96
CA GLU A 405 -24.04 -7.85 -30.40
C GLU A 405 -25.00 -6.90 -31.14
N SER A 406 -25.13 -5.66 -30.67
CA SER A 406 -25.97 -4.65 -31.33
C SER A 406 -25.39 -4.17 -32.68
N ARG A 407 -24.08 -4.27 -32.89
CA ARG A 407 -23.42 -3.93 -34.17
C ARG A 407 -23.54 -5.04 -35.20
N ASN A 408 -23.48 -6.32 -34.79
CA ASN A 408 -23.64 -7.45 -35.70
C ASN A 408 -25.07 -7.62 -36.22
N LEU A 409 -26.08 -7.18 -35.46
CA LEU A 409 -27.48 -7.18 -35.91
C LEU A 409 -27.80 -6.05 -36.92
N GLY A 410 -26.98 -4.99 -36.96
CA GLY A 410 -27.16 -3.87 -37.88
C GLY A 410 -26.52 -4.07 -39.26
N SER A 411 -25.49 -4.92 -39.38
CA SER A 411 -24.78 -5.17 -40.64
C SER A 411 -25.36 -6.31 -41.48
N GLN A 412 -26.38 -7.02 -40.99
CA GLN A 412 -27.00 -8.17 -41.67
C GLN A 412 -28.28 -7.82 -42.42
N LYS A 413 -28.64 -6.53 -42.52
CA LYS A 413 -29.92 -6.08 -43.10
C LYS A 413 -29.80 -5.15 -44.31
N GLU A 414 -28.59 -4.88 -44.80
CA GLU A 414 -28.35 -3.96 -45.93
C GLU A 414 -27.73 -4.62 -47.18
N ASP A 415 -27.48 -5.95 -47.20
CA ASP A 415 -26.76 -6.61 -48.31
C ASP A 415 -27.61 -7.59 -49.17
N ASP A 416 -28.93 -7.69 -48.98
CA ASP A 416 -29.76 -8.68 -49.71
C ASP A 416 -30.64 -8.13 -50.86
N ASP A 417 -30.57 -6.83 -51.19
CA ASP A 417 -31.37 -6.22 -52.27
C ASP A 417 -30.51 -5.39 -53.25
N GLU A 418 -29.72 -6.03 -54.12
CA GLU A 418 -29.53 -5.58 -55.52
C GLU A 418 -28.60 -6.50 -56.35
N PHE A 419 -28.96 -6.68 -57.62
CA PHE A 419 -28.20 -7.30 -58.72
C PHE A 419 -28.25 -8.82 -58.91
N ASN A 420 -29.44 -9.26 -59.30
CA ASN A 420 -29.65 -10.38 -60.21
C ASN A 420 -30.10 -9.84 -61.59
N GLU A 421 -29.15 -9.60 -62.51
CA GLU A 421 -29.31 -9.40 -63.97
C GLU A 421 -27.90 -9.01 -64.50
N ALA A 422 -27.29 -9.58 -65.53
CA ALA A 422 -27.82 -10.16 -66.75
C ALA A 422 -26.89 -11.24 -67.32
N VAL A 423 -27.51 -12.23 -67.94
CA VAL A 423 -26.96 -13.10 -68.98
C VAL A 423 -26.92 -12.30 -70.29
N TRP A 424 -25.76 -12.25 -70.95
CA TRP A 424 -25.48 -12.50 -72.38
C TRP A 424 -24.03 -12.12 -72.69
#